data_AF-A0A152A1K0-F1
#
_entry.id   AF-A0A152A1K0-F1
#
_cell.length_a   1.000
_cell.length_b   1.000
_cell.length_c   1.000
_cell.angle_alpha   90.00
_cell.angle_beta   90.00
_cell.angle_gamma   90.00
#
_symmetry.space_group_name_H-M   'P 1'
#
loop_
_entity.id
_entity.type
_entity.pdbx_description
1 polymer ?
#
loop_
_entity_poly.entity_id
_entity_poly.type
_entity_poly.pdbx_seq_one_letter_code
_entity_poly.pdbx_strand_id
1 'polypeptide(L)'
;MSRMMINKLGKEVDVSKLNIRVSQGMKTPCVDICTMDNNSGYCIGCARNKNEIAFWSYDMTDKDRDDVIDELQDRKQYIKYPEKSDFTKKR
;
A
#
# COMPACT_ATOMS: atom_id res chain seq x y z
N MET A 1 -8.48 -9.02 11.12
CA MET A 1 -7.38 -9.99 11.28
C MET A 1 -6.10 -9.31 10.82
N SER A 2 -5.06 -9.23 11.66
CA SER A 2 -3.79 -8.62 11.23
C SER A 2 -3.17 -9.42 10.10
N ARG A 3 -2.61 -8.72 9.10
CA ARG A 3 -1.91 -9.33 7.97
C ARG A 3 -0.48 -8.84 8.00
N MET A 4 0.38 -9.60 8.65
CA MET A 4 1.80 -9.26 8.76
C MET A 4 2.54 -9.62 7.47
N MET A 5 3.36 -8.68 6.99
CA MET A 5 4.30 -8.89 5.89
C MET A 5 5.65 -8.29 6.26
N ILE A 6 6.73 -8.88 5.74
CA ILE A 6 8.07 -8.34 5.88
C ILE A 6 8.34 -7.40 4.70
N ASN A 7 8.67 -6.16 4.99
CA ASN A 7 9.00 -5.18 3.95
C ASN A 7 10.44 -5.36 3.43
N LYS A 8 10.83 -4.54 2.44
CA LYS A 8 12.20 -4.58 1.87
C LYS A 8 13.32 -4.38 2.91
N LEU A 9 13.02 -3.76 4.05
CA LEU A 9 13.97 -3.49 5.14
C LEU A 9 14.02 -4.61 6.19
N GLY A 10 13.31 -5.73 5.99
CA GLY A 10 13.26 -6.82 6.95
C GLY A 10 12.35 -6.54 8.16
N LYS A 11 11.53 -5.48 8.12
CA LYS A 11 10.62 -5.13 9.21
C LYS A 11 9.25 -5.78 9.01
N GLU A 12 8.69 -6.35 10.07
CA GLU A 12 7.30 -6.77 10.09
C GLU A 12 6.38 -5.55 10.09
N VAL A 13 5.43 -5.54 9.15
CA VAL A 13 4.44 -4.48 8.99
C VAL A 13 3.06 -5.11 8.83
N ASP A 14 2.08 -4.59 9.57
CA ASP A 14 0.68 -4.95 9.38
C ASP A 14 0.11 -4.22 8.16
N VAL A 15 -0.01 -4.93 7.03
CA VAL A 15 -0.56 -4.38 5.78
C VAL A 15 -2.08 -4.30 5.79
N SER A 16 -2.75 -4.90 6.79
CA SER A 16 -4.20 -4.75 6.96
C SER A 16 -4.59 -3.36 7.48
N LYS A 17 -3.63 -2.62 8.05
CA LYS A 17 -3.84 -1.27 8.59
C LYS A 17 -3.18 -0.22 7.69
N LEU A 18 -3.75 0.99 7.66
CA LEU A 18 -3.16 2.10 6.94
C LEU A 18 -2.02 2.70 7.77
N ASN A 19 -0.83 2.83 7.18
CA ASN A 19 0.37 3.35 7.84
C ASN A 19 0.79 4.65 7.15
N ILE A 20 0.28 5.78 7.65
CA ILE A 20 0.56 7.11 7.11
C ILE A 20 1.76 7.69 7.84
N ARG A 21 2.75 8.18 7.09
CA ARG A 21 3.92 8.91 7.61
C ARG A 21 4.22 10.13 6.75
N VAL A 22 4.95 11.10 7.30
CA VAL A 22 5.48 12.24 6.53
C VAL A 22 6.88 11.91 6.03
N SER A 23 7.13 12.12 4.73
CA SER A 23 8.44 11.94 4.10
C SER A 23 8.69 13.10 3.16
N GLN A 24 9.80 13.83 3.33
CA GLN A 24 10.15 15.00 2.52
C GLN A 24 9.01 16.05 2.46
N GLY A 25 8.36 16.30 3.59
CA GLY A 25 7.29 17.30 3.71
C GLY A 25 5.90 16.85 3.23
N MET A 26 5.77 15.68 2.60
CA MET A 26 4.48 15.15 2.14
C MET A 26 4.04 13.91 2.92
N LYS A 27 2.72 13.74 3.12
CA LYS A 27 2.17 12.50 3.68
C LYS A 27 2.25 11.37 2.67
N THR A 28 2.63 10.19 3.12
CA THR A 28 2.71 8.98 2.31
C THR A 28 2.29 7.74 3.12
N PRO A 29 1.41 6.89 2.56
CA PRO A 29 1.01 5.62 3.16
C PRO A 29 1.98 4.46 2.82
N CYS A 30 3.17 4.77 2.28
CA CYS A 30 4.10 3.76 1.77
C CYS A 30 4.85 3.03 2.90
N VAL A 31 4.72 1.70 2.90
CA VAL A 31 5.37 0.77 3.84
C VAL A 31 6.52 -0.04 3.22
N ASP A 32 7.03 0.39 2.07
CA ASP A 32 8.10 -0.29 1.32
C ASP A 32 7.74 -1.73 0.90
N ILE A 33 6.45 -1.96 0.65
CA ILE A 33 5.88 -3.14 0.00
C ILE A 33 5.15 -2.66 -1.25
N CYS A 34 5.68 -3.03 -2.42
CA CYS A 34 5.12 -2.68 -3.72
C CYS A 34 4.73 -3.95 -4.46
N THR A 35 3.59 -4.52 -4.08
CA THR A 35 3.00 -5.68 -4.73
C THR A 35 1.57 -5.34 -5.07
N MET A 36 1.22 -5.43 -6.35
CA MET A 36 -0.12 -5.13 -6.83
C MET A 36 -1.00 -6.36 -6.71
N ASP A 37 -2.20 -6.20 -6.17
CA ASP A 37 -3.25 -7.19 -6.32
C ASP A 37 -3.87 -7.03 -7.71
N ASN A 38 -3.78 -8.07 -8.53
CA ASN A 38 -4.33 -8.06 -9.89
C ASN A 38 -5.86 -8.04 -9.92
N ASN A 39 -6.52 -8.44 -8.82
CA ASN A 39 -7.98 -8.45 -8.75
C ASN A 39 -8.54 -7.05 -8.44
N SER A 40 -8.04 -6.39 -7.40
CA SER A 40 -8.49 -5.05 -7.02
C SER A 40 -7.77 -3.90 -7.74
N GLY A 41 -6.59 -4.15 -8.31
CA GLY A 41 -5.78 -3.11 -8.95
C GLY A 41 -5.04 -2.18 -7.97
N TYR A 42 -5.04 -2.51 -6.68
CA TYR A 42 -4.38 -1.74 -5.62
C TYR A 42 -3.12 -2.41 -5.09
N CYS A 43 -2.20 -1.62 -4.56
CA CYS A 43 -1.01 -2.12 -3.89
C CYS A 43 -1.38 -2.72 -2.53
N ILE A 44 -0.98 -3.96 -2.27
CA ILE A 44 -1.34 -4.65 -1.02
C ILE A 44 -0.78 -3.98 0.24
N GLY A 45 0.32 -3.22 0.13
CA GLY A 45 0.91 -2.51 1.25
C GLY A 45 0.20 -1.19 1.55
N CYS A 46 0.15 -0.31 0.55
CA CYS A 46 -0.30 1.07 0.71
C CYS A 46 -1.69 1.37 0.12
N ALA A 47 -2.39 0.39 -0.45
CA ALA A 47 -3.71 0.50 -1.08
C ALA A 47 -3.85 1.50 -2.24
N ARG A 48 -2.76 2.16 -2.65
CA ARG A 48 -2.75 3.05 -3.82
C ARG A 48 -2.76 2.26 -5.13
N ASN A 49 -3.36 2.83 -6.16
CA ASN A 49 -3.29 2.31 -7.52
C ASN A 49 -1.99 2.77 -8.23
N LYS A 50 -1.73 2.25 -9.44
CA LYS A 50 -0.49 2.55 -10.19
C LYS A 50 -0.35 4.04 -10.55
N ASN A 51 -1.44 4.70 -10.90
CA ASN A 51 -1.42 6.11 -11.30
C ASN A 51 -1.10 6.99 -10.09
N GLU A 52 -1.76 6.75 -8.96
CA GLU A 52 -1.46 7.43 -7.69
C GLU A 52 -0.02 7.23 -7.27
N ILE A 53 0.55 6.03 -7.44
CA ILE A 53 1.96 5.78 -7.13
C ILE A 53 2.89 6.60 -8.03
N ALA A 54 2.59 6.71 -9.33
CA ALA A 54 3.41 7.45 -10.29
C ALA A 54 3.38 8.96 -10.04
N PHE A 55 2.21 9.50 -9.73
CA PHE A 55 1.98 10.95 -9.65
C PHE A 55 2.10 11.53 -8.22
N TRP A 56 2.22 10.68 -7.20
CA TRP A 56 2.19 11.08 -5.79
C TRP A 56 3.12 12.24 -5.42
N SER A 57 4.38 12.15 -5.85
CA SER A 57 5.43 13.09 -5.44
C SER A 57 5.46 14.36 -6.29
N TYR A 58 4.99 14.29 -7.54
CA TYR A 58 5.23 15.33 -8.54
C TYR A 58 3.98 16.15 -8.86
N ASP A 59 2.82 15.51 -8.98
CA ASP A 59 1.62 16.16 -9.54
C ASP A 59 0.49 16.33 -8.51
N MET A 60 0.53 15.62 -7.38
CA MET A 60 -0.50 15.71 -6.35
C MET A 60 -0.19 16.78 -5.31
N THR A 61 -1.18 17.61 -4.98
CA THR A 61 -1.10 18.55 -3.86
C THR A 61 -1.31 17.84 -2.52
N ASP A 62 -0.99 18.49 -1.40
CA ASP A 62 -1.25 17.92 -0.07
C ASP A 62 -2.74 17.65 0.16
N LYS A 63 -3.61 18.48 -0.42
CA LYS A 63 -5.06 18.25 -0.38
C LYS A 63 -5.43 16.98 -1.15
N ASP A 64 -4.95 16.81 -2.36
CA ASP A 64 -5.26 15.62 -3.16
C ASP A 64 -4.74 14.34 -2.49
N ARG A 65 -3.57 14.42 -1.83
CA ARG A 65 -3.00 13.31 -1.06
C ARG A 65 -3.86 12.97 0.14
N ASP A 66 -4.37 13.96 0.86
CA ASP A 66 -5.27 13.76 1.99
C ASP A 66 -6.60 13.12 1.54
N ASP A 67 -7.19 13.63 0.46
CA ASP A 67 -8.42 13.07 -0.11
C ASP A 67 -8.21 11.61 -0.53
N VAL A 68 -7.07 11.27 -1.18
CA VAL A 68 -6.75 9.86 -1.48
C VAL A 68 -6.55 9.05 -0.20
N ILE A 69 -5.82 9.55 0.78
CA ILE A 69 -5.51 8.83 2.03
C ILE A 69 -6.79 8.39 2.74
N ASP A 70 -7.81 9.24 2.78
CA ASP A 70 -9.10 8.93 3.40
C ASP A 70 -9.79 7.76 2.67
N GLU A 71 -9.72 7.70 1.33
CA GLU A 71 -10.26 6.59 0.55
C GLU A 71 -9.47 5.28 0.73
N LEU A 72 -8.17 5.33 1.03
CA LEU A 72 -7.33 4.14 1.15
C LEU A 72 -7.80 3.19 2.26
N GLN A 73 -8.40 3.73 3.32
CA GLN A 73 -8.91 2.93 4.42
C GLN A 73 -10.01 1.96 3.93
N ASP A 74 -10.93 2.47 3.12
CA ASP A 74 -12.01 1.66 2.55
C ASP A 74 -11.47 0.73 1.47
N ARG A 75 -10.52 1.15 0.65
CA ARG A 75 -9.96 0.31 -0.42
C ARG A 75 -9.30 -0.97 0.09
N LYS A 76 -8.71 -0.95 1.29
CA LYS A 76 -8.06 -2.13 1.91
C LYS A 76 -9.00 -3.32 2.08
N GLN A 77 -10.31 -3.10 2.16
CA GLN A 77 -11.29 -4.19 2.28
C GLN A 77 -11.42 -5.03 1.01
N TYR A 78 -11.08 -4.46 -0.15
CA TYR A 78 -11.17 -5.13 -1.46
C TYR A 78 -9.87 -5.82 -1.87
N ILE A 79 -8.77 -5.56 -1.17
CA ILE A 79 -7.45 -6.11 -1.48
C ILE A 79 -7.41 -7.58 -1.10
N LYS A 80 -7.09 -8.43 -2.08
CA LYS A 80 -6.82 -9.84 -1.81
C LYS A 80 -5.35 -10.04 -1.44
N TYR A 81 -5.12 -10.42 -0.18
CA TYR A 81 -3.76 -10.72 0.28
C TYR A 81 -3.33 -12.13 -0.17
N PRO A 82 -2.12 -12.30 -0.71
CA PRO A 82 -1.60 -13.62 -1.07
C PRO A 82 -1.45 -14.48 0.19
N GLU A 83 -1.93 -15.72 0.14
CA GLU A 83 -1.80 -16.67 1.25
C GLU A 83 -0.35 -17.15 1.37
N LYS A 84 0.05 -17.61 2.57
CA LYS A 84 1.44 -18.06 2.82
C LYS A 84 1.88 -19.15 1.82
N SER A 85 0.94 -19.94 1.29
CA SER A 85 1.16 -20.98 0.28
C SER A 85 1.48 -20.46 -1.13
N ASP A 86 1.25 -19.18 -1.42
CA ASP A 86 1.48 -18.63 -2.76
C ASP A 86 2.98 -18.41 -3.05
N PHE A 87 3.80 -18.31 -2.00
CA PHE A 87 5.25 -18.12 -2.10
C PHE A 87 6.04 -19.42 -2.36
N THR A 88 5.39 -20.60 -2.33
CA THR A 88 6.07 -21.90 -2.54
C THR A 88 6.14 -22.33 -4.00
N LYS A 89 5.50 -21.62 -4.93
CA LYS A 89 5.67 -21.87 -6.38
C LYS A 89 6.97 -21.24 -6.87
N LYS A 90 8.10 -21.85 -6.49
CA LYS A 90 9.37 -21.70 -7.20
C LYS A 90 9.13 -22.04 -8.67
N ARG A 91 9.34 -21.07 -9.55
CA ARG A 91 9.64 -21.33 -10.95
C ARG A 91 11.13 -21.57 -11.10
#